data_AF-A0A820F114-F1
#
_entry.id   AF-A0A820F114-F1
#
_cell.length_a   1.000
_cell.length_b   1.000
_cell.length_c   1.000
_cell.angle_alpha   90.00
_cell.angle_beta   90.00
_cell.angle_gamma   90.00
#
_symmetry.space_group_name_H-M   'P 1'
#
loop_
_entity.id
_entity.type
_entity.pdbx_description
1 polymer ?
#
loop_
_entity_poly.entity_id
_entity_poly.type
_entity_poly.pdbx_seq_one_letter_code
_entity_poly.pdbx_strand_id
1 'polypeptide(L)'
;MQTLDAECERELCSKANKGLCRYKDGECKYRHTRCHNYDSCLHSKCPLAHASQLSSKQCSHGIRCFKPDCPLNHPEGWSACDDGVQCSHYECNSNHPPARKGKCPDGNLCNTNN
;
A
#
# COMPACT_ATOMS: atom_id res chain seq x y z
N MET A 1 6.24 -39.99 -31.03
CA MET A 1 6.91 -38.69 -30.77
C MET A 1 5.85 -37.69 -30.36
N GLN A 2 5.91 -37.19 -29.12
CA GLN A 2 5.48 -35.85 -28.69
C GLN A 2 5.65 -35.76 -27.17
N THR A 3 6.69 -35.05 -26.75
CA THR A 3 6.99 -34.68 -25.36
C THR A 3 6.13 -33.47 -25.00
N LEU A 4 5.09 -33.66 -24.18
CA LEU A 4 4.25 -32.58 -23.68
C LEU A 4 4.75 -32.12 -22.31
N ASP A 5 5.20 -30.86 -22.28
CA ASP A 5 5.04 -29.90 -21.18
C ASP A 5 5.82 -30.12 -19.86
N ALA A 6 7.15 -30.07 -19.96
CA ALA A 6 8.05 -29.91 -18.80
C ALA A 6 8.35 -28.44 -18.46
N GLU A 7 7.42 -27.50 -18.69
CA GLU A 7 7.66 -26.06 -18.49
C GLU A 7 6.96 -25.45 -17.25
N CYS A 8 6.53 -26.24 -16.26
CA CYS A 8 5.58 -25.73 -15.25
C CYS A 8 6.08 -25.49 -13.80
N GLU A 9 7.33 -25.72 -13.40
CA GLU A 9 7.68 -25.64 -11.95
C GLU A 9 8.92 -24.81 -11.60
N ARG A 10 9.17 -23.70 -12.30
CA ARG A 10 10.11 -22.69 -11.76
C ARG A 10 9.35 -21.67 -10.92
N GLU A 11 9.62 -21.67 -9.62
CA GLU A 11 9.10 -20.68 -8.68
C GLU A 11 9.39 -19.24 -9.14
N LEU A 12 8.49 -18.31 -8.78
CA LEU A 12 8.65 -16.90 -9.14
C LEU A 12 9.83 -16.27 -8.41
N CYS A 13 10.62 -15.49 -9.14
CA CYS A 13 11.76 -14.78 -8.58
C CYS A 13 11.29 -13.58 -7.74
N SER A 14 11.29 -13.75 -6.43
CA SER A 14 10.94 -12.69 -5.48
C SER A 14 11.81 -11.43 -5.62
N LYS A 15 13.05 -11.56 -6.11
CA LYS A 15 13.94 -10.42 -6.40
C LYS A 15 13.59 -9.73 -7.70
N ALA A 16 13.23 -10.47 -8.76
CA ALA A 16 12.83 -9.86 -10.03
C ALA A 16 11.51 -9.12 -9.87
N ASN A 17 10.64 -9.64 -9.02
CA ASN A 17 9.37 -9.02 -8.68
C ASN A 17 9.51 -7.60 -8.11
N LYS A 18 10.65 -7.35 -7.45
CA LYS A 18 11.00 -6.05 -6.83
C LYS A 18 11.94 -5.20 -7.70
N GLY A 19 12.28 -5.65 -8.91
CA GLY A 19 13.28 -4.99 -9.75
C GLY A 19 14.72 -5.11 -9.23
N LEU A 20 15.00 -6.05 -8.33
CA LEU A 20 16.30 -6.23 -7.66
C LEU A 20 17.11 -7.42 -8.19
N CYS A 21 16.54 -8.24 -9.08
CA CYS A 21 17.25 -9.37 -9.67
C CYS A 21 18.24 -8.88 -10.72
N ARG A 22 19.49 -9.35 -10.64
CA ARG A 22 20.58 -8.98 -11.58
C ARG A 22 20.68 -9.90 -12.80
N TYR A 23 19.98 -11.03 -12.78
CA TYR A 23 20.00 -12.03 -13.86
C TYR A 23 18.92 -11.71 -14.89
N LYS A 24 19.15 -12.08 -16.16
CA LYS A 24 18.12 -11.99 -17.20
C LYS A 24 17.10 -13.12 -17.05
N ASP A 25 15.96 -12.97 -17.73
CA ASP A 25 15.01 -14.07 -17.85
C ASP A 25 15.66 -15.25 -18.61
N GLY A 26 15.48 -16.47 -18.10
CA GLY A 26 16.19 -17.66 -18.59
C GLY A 26 17.55 -17.92 -17.93
N GLU A 27 18.25 -16.89 -17.44
CA GLU A 27 19.51 -17.05 -16.69
C GLU A 27 19.28 -17.18 -15.17
N CYS A 28 18.15 -16.66 -14.68
CA CYS A 28 17.78 -16.81 -13.28
C CYS A 28 17.26 -18.24 -13.00
N LYS A 29 17.68 -18.79 -11.86
CA LYS A 29 17.15 -20.05 -11.31
C LYS A 29 15.62 -20.02 -11.20
N TYR A 30 15.06 -18.84 -10.92
CA TYR A 30 13.64 -18.61 -10.72
C TYR A 30 13.02 -17.96 -11.96
N ARG A 31 11.72 -18.15 -12.16
CA ARG A 31 10.99 -17.58 -13.29
C ARG A 31 10.76 -16.08 -13.07
N HIS A 32 11.02 -15.26 -14.10
CA HIS A 32 10.62 -13.86 -14.09
C HIS A 32 9.26 -13.75 -14.79
N THR A 33 8.29 -13.09 -14.16
CA THR A 33 7.00 -12.84 -14.79
C THR A 33 6.58 -11.43 -14.47
N ARG A 34 6.37 -10.62 -15.52
CA ARG A 34 5.93 -9.23 -15.39
C ARG A 34 4.44 -9.19 -15.16
N CYS A 35 3.99 -8.24 -14.34
CA CYS A 35 2.58 -7.93 -14.24
C CYS A 35 2.08 -7.40 -15.58
N HIS A 36 0.88 -7.81 -15.98
CA HIS A 36 0.25 -7.29 -17.20
C HIS A 36 0.08 -5.76 -17.13
N ASN A 37 -0.20 -5.24 -15.93
CA ASN A 37 -0.29 -3.82 -15.62
C ASN A 37 1.03 -3.28 -15.05
N TYR A 38 2.15 -3.56 -15.74
CA TYR A 38 3.52 -3.35 -15.23
C TYR A 38 3.79 -1.96 -14.62
N ASP A 39 3.27 -0.90 -15.25
CA ASP A 39 3.48 0.49 -14.82
C ASP A 39 2.31 1.07 -13.98
N SER A 40 1.17 0.39 -13.94
CA SER A 40 -0.09 0.93 -13.39
C SER A 40 -0.75 0.06 -12.31
N CYS A 41 -0.19 -1.10 -12.00
CA CYS A 41 -0.70 -1.98 -10.95
C CYS A 41 -0.54 -1.32 -9.57
N LEU A 42 -1.67 -1.07 -8.91
CA LEU A 42 -1.72 -0.46 -7.56
C LEU A 42 -1.71 -1.51 -6.43
N HIS A 43 -1.67 -2.80 -6.76
CA HIS A 43 -1.68 -3.87 -5.75
C HIS A 43 -0.32 -3.92 -5.03
N SER A 44 -0.30 -3.43 -3.79
CA SER A 44 0.88 -3.39 -2.92
C SER A 44 1.53 -4.77 -2.69
N LYS A 45 0.76 -5.86 -2.83
CA LYS A 45 1.21 -7.25 -2.69
C LYS A 45 1.17 -8.06 -3.98
N CYS A 46 1.19 -7.42 -5.15
CA CYS A 46 1.17 -8.15 -6.41
C CYS A 46 2.40 -9.09 -6.52
N PRO A 47 2.22 -10.40 -6.78
CA PRO A 47 3.31 -11.38 -6.78
C PRO A 47 4.16 -11.34 -8.05
N LEU A 48 3.94 -10.40 -8.96
CA LEU A 48 4.61 -10.29 -10.26
C LEU A 48 5.55 -9.08 -10.28
N ALA A 49 6.46 -9.05 -11.26
CA ALA A 49 7.40 -7.95 -11.43
C ALA A 49 6.76 -6.67 -11.95
N HIS A 50 7.14 -5.55 -11.32
CA HIS A 50 6.78 -4.18 -11.68
C HIS A 50 8.06 -3.35 -11.81
N ALA A 51 7.99 -2.21 -12.49
CA ALA A 51 8.95 -1.15 -12.25
C ALA A 51 8.78 -0.70 -10.79
N SER A 52 9.88 -0.48 -10.06
CA SER A 52 9.89 -0.09 -8.63
C SER A 52 9.37 1.35 -8.38
N GLN A 53 8.29 1.74 -9.06
CA GLN A 53 7.80 3.10 -9.15
C GLN A 53 6.93 3.52 -7.96
N LEU A 54 6.31 2.57 -7.23
CA LEU A 54 5.45 2.92 -6.10
C LEU A 54 6.21 2.98 -4.76
N SER A 55 7.16 2.06 -4.52
CA SER A 55 7.95 2.05 -3.28
C SER A 55 9.10 3.08 -3.25
N SER A 56 9.24 3.91 -4.28
CA SER A 56 10.28 4.95 -4.33
C SER A 56 9.70 6.36 -4.22
N LYS A 57 8.39 6.52 -4.46
CA LYS A 57 7.74 7.83 -4.44
C LYS A 57 7.29 8.14 -3.01
N GLN A 58 7.84 9.21 -2.45
CA GLN A 58 7.33 9.75 -1.19
C GLN A 58 5.92 10.32 -1.40
N CYS A 59 5.07 10.13 -0.40
CA CYS A 59 3.76 10.76 -0.38
C CYS A 59 3.92 12.29 -0.32
N SER A 60 3.27 13.01 -1.22
CA SER A 60 3.27 14.48 -1.23
C SER A 60 2.65 15.09 0.03
N HIS A 61 1.74 14.35 0.69
CA HIS A 61 1.16 14.75 1.97
C HIS A 61 2.05 14.36 3.17
N GLY A 62 3.06 13.51 2.95
CA GLY A 62 4.01 13.06 3.96
C GLY A 62 3.33 12.64 5.26
N ILE A 63 3.83 13.14 6.40
CA ILE A 63 3.30 12.83 7.73
C ILE A 63 1.83 13.19 7.93
N ARG A 64 1.22 14.05 7.08
CA ARG A 64 -0.18 14.48 7.19
C ARG A 64 -1.15 13.68 6.32
N CYS A 65 -0.67 12.65 5.63
CA CYS A 65 -1.54 11.78 4.83
C CYS A 65 -2.54 11.06 5.76
N PHE A 66 -3.82 11.10 5.39
CA PHE A 66 -4.93 10.48 6.13
C PHE A 66 -5.51 9.25 5.43
N LYS A 67 -4.87 8.77 4.36
CA LYS A 67 -5.32 7.59 3.61
C LYS A 67 -4.62 6.33 4.16
N PRO A 68 -5.34 5.42 4.84
CA PRO A 68 -4.74 4.19 5.38
C PRO A 68 -4.05 3.35 4.32
N ASP A 69 -4.71 3.17 3.18
CA ASP A 69 -4.19 2.40 2.04
C ASP A 69 -3.36 3.24 1.07
N CYS A 70 -2.69 4.31 1.53
CA CYS A 70 -1.86 5.11 0.63
C CYS A 70 -0.66 4.27 0.13
N PRO A 71 -0.50 4.08 -1.19
CA PRO A 71 0.53 3.18 -1.73
C PRO A 71 1.94 3.81 -1.75
N LEU A 72 2.11 5.01 -1.22
CA LEU A 72 3.34 5.80 -1.25
C LEU A 72 4.09 5.70 0.09
N ASN A 73 5.39 6.01 0.09
CA ASN A 73 6.17 6.01 1.33
C ASN A 73 5.86 7.21 2.21
N HIS A 74 5.82 6.97 3.52
CA HIS A 74 5.63 7.99 4.55
C HIS A 74 6.82 7.99 5.53
N PRO A 75 7.11 9.14 6.19
CA PRO A 75 8.13 9.20 7.23
C PRO A 75 7.73 8.36 8.46
N GLU A 76 8.72 8.09 9.32
CA GLU A 76 8.49 7.46 10.63
C GLU A 76 7.47 8.26 11.46
N GLY A 77 6.63 7.55 12.21
CA GLY A 77 5.54 8.15 12.99
C GLY A 77 4.26 8.42 12.19
N TRP A 78 4.23 8.16 10.88
CA TRP A 78 2.99 8.21 10.13
C TRP A 78 2.04 7.08 10.51
N SER A 79 0.80 7.44 10.86
CA SER A 79 -0.29 6.51 11.17
C SER A 79 -1.59 7.16 10.72
N ALA A 80 -2.23 6.65 9.67
CA ALA A 80 -3.59 7.06 9.30
C ALA A 80 -4.61 6.25 10.09
N CYS A 81 -5.71 6.88 10.48
CA CYS A 81 -6.82 6.19 11.14
C CYS A 81 -7.66 5.42 10.12
N ASP A 82 -7.86 4.11 10.36
CA ASP A 82 -8.70 3.25 9.52
C ASP A 82 -10.15 3.72 9.45
N ASP A 83 -10.69 4.27 10.55
CA ASP A 83 -12.05 4.80 10.63
C ASP A 83 -12.18 6.20 9.98
N GLY A 84 -11.06 6.87 9.71
CA GLY A 84 -11.02 8.17 9.03
C GLY A 84 -12.00 9.20 9.62
N VAL A 85 -12.96 9.66 8.81
CA VAL A 85 -13.97 10.65 9.25
C VAL A 85 -14.95 10.11 10.29
N GLN A 86 -15.12 8.79 10.38
CA GLN A 86 -16.05 8.12 11.29
C GLN A 86 -15.43 7.80 12.66
N CYS A 87 -14.14 8.06 12.85
CA CYS A 87 -13.48 7.79 14.13
C CYS A 87 -14.13 8.58 15.27
N SER A 88 -14.84 7.90 16.15
CA SER A 88 -15.50 8.45 17.33
C SER A 88 -14.59 8.55 18.56
N HIS A 89 -13.39 7.97 18.50
CA HIS A 89 -12.43 8.00 19.59
C HIS A 89 -11.74 9.36 19.64
N TYR A 90 -12.19 10.27 20.50
CA TYR A 90 -11.63 11.63 20.58
C TYR A 90 -10.13 11.65 20.88
N GLU A 91 -9.65 10.72 21.71
CA GLU A 91 -8.23 10.56 22.06
C GLU A 91 -7.39 9.85 20.98
N CYS A 92 -7.96 9.55 19.80
CA CYS A 92 -7.20 8.94 18.70
C CYS A 92 -6.20 9.94 18.12
N ASN A 93 -4.91 9.60 18.23
CA ASN A 93 -3.77 10.41 17.79
C ASN A 93 -3.32 10.13 16.35
N SER A 94 -3.97 9.20 15.65
CA SER A 94 -3.71 8.95 14.23
C SER A 94 -4.15 10.14 13.36
N ASN A 95 -3.67 10.17 12.13
CA ASN A 95 -4.07 11.16 11.14
C ASN A 95 -5.50 10.92 10.69
N HIS A 96 -6.31 11.97 10.77
CA HIS A 96 -7.70 11.95 10.31
C HIS A 96 -7.91 13.02 9.24
N PRO A 97 -8.89 12.82 8.34
CA PRO A 97 -9.29 13.86 7.41
C PRO A 97 -9.87 15.08 8.17
N PRO A 98 -9.78 16.30 7.61
CA PRO A 98 -10.32 17.52 8.24
C PRO A 98 -11.82 17.46 8.56
N ALA A 99 -12.56 16.58 7.89
CA ALA A 99 -13.99 16.37 8.10
C ALA A 99 -14.33 15.54 9.35
N ARG A 100 -13.35 14.94 10.05
CA ARG A 100 -13.62 14.27 11.34
C ARG A 100 -14.16 15.28 12.34
N LYS A 101 -15.30 14.93 12.95
CA LYS A 101 -15.90 15.76 14.01
C LYS A 101 -15.00 15.74 15.25
N GLY A 102 -14.56 16.92 15.68
CA GLY A 102 -13.85 17.10 16.94
C GLY A 102 -14.78 16.91 18.14
N LYS A 103 -14.20 16.95 19.34
CA LYS A 103 -14.96 16.96 20.59
C LYS A 103 -15.88 18.18 20.60
N CYS A 104 -17.13 18.01 21.01
CA CYS A 104 -18.03 19.13 21.23
C CYS A 104 -17.39 20.08 22.27
N PRO A 105 -17.26 21.39 21.97
CA PRO A 105 -16.67 22.34 22.91
C PRO A 105 -17.47 22.43 24.21
N ASP A 106 -18.78 22.20 24.15
CA ASP A 106 -19.67 22.17 25.32
C ASP A 106 -19.51 20.89 26.15
N GLY A 107 -18.83 19.85 25.66
CA GLY A 107 -18.61 18.61 26.39
C GLY A 107 -19.91 17.97 26.85
N ASN A 108 -20.12 17.90 28.17
CA ASN A 108 -21.35 17.38 28.78
C ASN A 108 -22.38 18.47 29.09
N LEU A 109 -22.10 19.73 28.73
CA LEU A 109 -22.97 20.89 28.97
C LEU A 109 -24.04 21.05 27.87
N CYS A 110 -24.08 20.15 26.87
CA CYS A 110 -25.16 20.13 25.89
C CYS A 110 -26.50 19.94 26.60
N ASN A 111 -27.24 21.04 26.74
CA ASN A 111 -28.57 21.02 27.31
C ASN A 111 -29.52 20.39 26.28
N THR A 112 -29.98 19.18 26.56
CA THR A 112 -31.04 18.50 25.78
C THR A 112 -32.40 19.05 26.19
N ASN A 113 -32.58 20.37 26.09
CA ASN A 113 -33.89 20.99 26.23
C ASN A 113 -34.46 21.22 24.82
N ASN A 114 -35.35 20.30 24.44
CA ASN A 114 -36.29 20.46 23.32
C ASN A 114 -37.57 21.13 23.83
#